data_AF-A0A6P6QRH0-F1
#
_entry.id   AF-A0A6P6QRH0-F1
#
_cell.length_a   1.000
_cell.length_b   1.000
_cell.length_c   1.000
_cell.angle_alpha   90.00
_cell.angle_beta   90.00
_cell.angle_gamma   90.00
#
_symmetry.space_group_name_H-M   'P 1'
#
loop_
_entity.id
_entity.type
_entity.pdbx_description
1 polymer ?
#
loop_
_entity_poly.entity_id
_entity_poly.type
_entity_poly.pdbx_seq_one_letter_code
_entity_poly.pdbx_strand_id
1 'polypeptide(L)'
;MKVKVIFPGKIKVCFRKGPTGYLRQDPSDEAKRIKDNPNLQDKSAPQGEDKVKENARSVVFMRGGDVSDRQEVLGEYVLQFGKYKGKSFRWLLENDVGYTMFLTKKVEDEERAGQFKPEGPKKDSLLSFLDYSRSFQEIKDLIKYLSGRSVAPPVRNEDDNLVGFGINADKTWWDIWESRADGYAAFILQKQCVPGSKMYRLQQYLTQKKRQLQSVSEELASSGLAASASHPLEMEDDEELERMMLSISPSKLQGQLKVEEGEELGRMMLPAYSSKIPGQLSSEVVGVPVVKGLILLHTRDDSDMNQDYLFCIDLLLFVV
;
A
#
# COMPACT_ATOMS: atom_id res chain seq x y z
N MET A 1 5.10 9.33 51.16
CA MET A 1 6.07 8.71 50.22
C MET A 1 5.31 7.74 49.33
N LYS A 2 5.32 7.91 48.00
CA LYS A 2 4.78 6.90 47.08
C LYS A 2 5.87 5.85 46.84
N VAL A 3 5.68 4.64 47.34
CA VAL A 3 6.58 3.51 47.04
C VAL A 3 6.46 3.24 45.55
N LYS A 4 7.53 3.45 44.79
CA LYS A 4 7.57 3.12 43.37
C LYS A 4 7.74 1.60 43.28
N VAL A 5 6.67 0.90 42.93
CA VAL A 5 6.73 -0.54 42.64
C VAL A 5 7.61 -0.71 41.39
N ILE A 6 8.67 -1.51 41.50
CA ILE A 6 9.59 -1.80 40.40
C ILE A 6 9.31 -3.22 39.93
N PHE A 7 9.09 -3.37 38.62
CA PHE A 7 8.90 -4.66 37.97
C PHE A 7 10.14 -4.99 37.13
N PRO A 8 11.13 -5.72 37.68
CA PRO A 8 12.38 -6.00 36.99
C PRO A 8 12.20 -6.88 35.74
N GLY A 9 11.09 -7.63 35.67
CA GLY A 9 10.72 -8.48 34.54
C GLY A 9 9.88 -7.77 33.48
N LYS A 10 9.68 -6.45 33.58
CA LYS A 10 8.87 -5.73 32.60
C LYS A 10 9.57 -5.72 31.24
N ILE A 11 8.84 -6.13 30.21
CA ILE A 11 9.33 -6.20 28.84
C ILE A 11 8.53 -5.30 27.90
N LYS A 12 9.18 -4.83 26.84
CA LYS A 12 8.60 -3.98 25.79
C LYS A 12 8.66 -4.72 24.46
N VAL A 13 7.80 -4.31 23.54
CA VAL A 13 7.82 -4.81 22.16
C VAL A 13 9.02 -4.20 21.43
N CYS A 14 9.84 -5.06 20.82
CA CYS A 14 10.99 -4.66 20.02
C CYS A 14 10.65 -4.69 18.53
N PHE A 15 10.03 -3.61 18.04
CA PHE A 15 9.68 -3.52 16.61
C PHE A 15 10.90 -3.55 15.69
N ARG A 16 10.81 -4.33 14.61
CA ARG A 16 11.79 -4.26 13.53
C ARG A 16 11.62 -2.98 12.73
N LYS A 17 12.73 -2.27 12.55
CA LYS A 17 12.81 -1.04 11.76
C LYS A 17 13.79 -1.20 10.60
N GLY A 18 13.51 -0.52 9.49
CA GLY A 18 14.43 -0.42 8.36
C GLY A 18 15.51 0.63 8.59
N PRO A 19 16.42 0.84 7.63
CA PRO A 19 17.47 1.86 7.71
C PRO A 19 16.94 3.29 7.92
N THR A 20 15.72 3.54 7.46
CA THR A 20 15.00 4.81 7.58
C THR A 20 14.23 4.97 8.90
N GLY A 21 14.31 4.00 9.82
CA GLY A 21 13.63 4.03 11.11
C GLY A 21 12.14 3.64 11.07
N TYR A 22 11.56 3.45 9.88
CA TYR A 22 10.17 2.99 9.73
C TYR A 22 10.02 1.48 10.00
N LEU A 23 8.83 1.09 10.43
CA LEU A 23 8.49 -0.31 10.69
C LEU A 23 8.68 -1.17 9.44
N ARG A 24 9.41 -2.30 9.58
CA ARG A 24 9.48 -3.32 8.55
C ARG A 24 8.20 -4.14 8.54
N GLN A 25 7.55 -4.18 7.38
CA GLN A 25 6.34 -4.98 7.17
C GLN A 25 6.64 -6.38 6.64
N ASP A 26 7.82 -6.61 6.05
CA ASP A 26 8.20 -7.93 5.58
C ASP A 26 8.54 -8.86 6.76
N PRO A 27 8.20 -10.16 6.71
CA PRO A 27 8.40 -11.09 7.83
C PRO A 27 9.89 -11.32 8.17
N SER A 28 10.21 -11.61 9.43
CA SER A 28 11.56 -12.07 9.84
C SER A 28 11.84 -13.44 9.25
N ASP A 29 13.10 -13.86 9.30
CA ASP A 29 13.48 -15.23 8.92
C ASP A 29 12.81 -16.29 9.82
N GLU A 30 12.57 -15.99 11.11
CA GLU A 30 11.75 -16.87 11.96
C GLU A 30 10.30 -16.97 11.47
N ALA A 31 9.66 -15.83 11.16
CA ALA A 31 8.31 -15.81 10.63
C ALA A 31 8.21 -16.47 9.24
N LYS A 32 9.19 -16.26 8.35
CA LYS A 32 9.28 -16.92 7.05
C LYS A 32 9.35 -18.44 7.20
N ARG A 33 10.18 -18.97 8.10
CA ARG A 33 10.26 -20.43 8.34
C ARG A 33 8.91 -21.05 8.68
N ILE A 34 8.10 -20.40 9.54
CA ILE A 34 6.77 -20.89 9.92
C ILE A 34 5.77 -20.72 8.76
N LYS A 35 5.86 -19.60 8.05
CA LYS A 35 5.01 -19.32 6.88
C LYS A 35 5.25 -20.35 5.77
N ASP A 36 6.50 -20.66 5.48
CA ASP A 36 6.92 -21.49 4.35
C ASP A 36 6.84 -22.99 4.65
N ASN A 37 6.76 -23.38 5.93
CA ASN A 37 6.59 -24.76 6.37
C ASN A 37 5.31 -24.94 7.22
N PRO A 38 4.18 -25.36 6.61
CA PRO A 38 2.91 -25.59 7.31
C PRO A 38 2.98 -26.61 8.45
N ASN A 39 3.97 -27.50 8.48
CA ASN A 39 4.13 -28.47 9.56
C ASN A 39 4.59 -27.82 10.89
N LEU A 40 5.11 -26.60 10.84
CA LEU A 40 5.47 -25.81 12.03
C LEU A 40 4.29 -25.01 12.60
N GLN A 41 3.12 -25.04 11.95
CA GLN A 41 1.94 -24.29 12.37
C GLN A 41 1.13 -25.12 13.38
N ASP A 42 0.69 -24.49 14.46
CA ASP A 42 -0.16 -25.14 15.45
C ASP A 42 -1.57 -25.39 14.89
N LYS A 43 -1.96 -26.67 14.86
CA LYS A 43 -3.26 -27.16 14.37
C LYS A 43 -4.24 -27.53 15.48
N SER A 44 -3.89 -27.30 16.75
CA SER A 44 -4.76 -27.59 17.89
C SER A 44 -6.08 -26.80 17.81
N ALA A 45 -7.05 -27.16 18.65
CA ALA A 45 -8.27 -26.36 18.80
C ALA A 45 -7.96 -24.99 19.46
N PRO A 46 -8.63 -23.89 19.06
CA PRO A 46 -8.54 -22.60 19.76
C PRO A 46 -8.98 -22.72 21.22
N GLN A 47 -8.29 -22.01 22.11
CA GLN A 47 -8.63 -21.91 23.52
C GLN A 47 -9.47 -20.66 23.78
N GLY A 48 -10.37 -20.72 24.76
CA GLY A 48 -11.17 -19.57 25.20
C GLY A 48 -10.31 -18.47 25.83
N GLU A 49 -10.78 -17.22 25.75
CA GLU A 49 -10.02 -16.04 26.20
C GLU A 49 -9.60 -16.14 27.67
N ASP A 50 -10.48 -16.61 28.56
CA ASP A 50 -10.18 -16.71 30.00
C ASP A 50 -8.95 -17.58 30.27
N LYS A 51 -8.83 -18.71 29.58
CA LYS A 51 -7.68 -19.62 29.69
C LYS A 51 -6.40 -18.98 29.15
N VAL A 52 -6.50 -18.29 28.01
CA VAL A 52 -5.35 -17.56 27.42
C VAL A 52 -4.88 -16.46 28.36
N LYS A 53 -5.82 -15.74 28.99
CA LYS A 53 -5.55 -14.66 29.95
C LYS A 53 -4.91 -15.15 31.23
N GLU A 54 -5.38 -16.26 31.79
CA GLU A 54 -4.81 -16.89 32.99
C GLU A 54 -3.36 -17.35 32.74
N ASN A 55 -3.14 -18.02 31.61
CA ASN A 55 -1.79 -18.44 31.19
C ASN A 55 -0.86 -17.23 31.02
N ALA A 56 -1.33 -16.18 30.33
CA ALA A 56 -0.58 -14.95 30.13
C ALA A 56 -0.19 -14.29 31.45
N ARG A 57 -1.13 -14.16 32.40
CA ARG A 57 -0.86 -13.62 33.74
C ARG A 57 0.18 -14.43 34.50
N SER A 58 0.11 -15.76 34.41
CA SER A 58 1.09 -16.65 35.02
C SER A 58 2.49 -16.41 34.45
N VAL A 59 2.61 -16.26 33.13
CA VAL A 59 3.90 -15.95 32.48
C VAL A 59 4.44 -14.59 32.91
N VAL A 60 3.61 -13.55 32.93
CA VAL A 60 4.00 -12.20 33.39
C VAL A 60 4.47 -12.24 34.84
N PHE A 61 3.72 -12.91 35.71
CA PHE A 61 4.06 -13.06 37.13
C PHE A 61 5.39 -13.78 37.32
N MET A 62 5.57 -14.93 36.66
CA MET A 62 6.77 -15.77 36.81
C MET A 62 8.06 -15.07 36.38
N ARG A 63 8.00 -14.14 35.41
CA ARG A 63 9.16 -13.34 35.02
C ARG A 63 9.39 -12.11 35.90
N GLY A 64 8.49 -11.78 36.82
CA GLY A 64 8.55 -10.55 37.64
C GLY A 64 8.05 -9.29 36.93
N GLY A 65 7.12 -9.44 35.98
CA GLY A 65 6.43 -8.34 35.28
C GLY A 65 5.21 -7.81 36.03
N ASP A 66 4.55 -6.80 35.48
CA ASP A 66 3.35 -6.19 36.06
C ASP A 66 2.07 -6.85 35.54
N VAL A 67 1.45 -7.71 36.35
CA VAL A 67 0.17 -8.36 36.02
C VAL A 67 -1.02 -7.40 35.99
N SER A 68 -0.87 -6.19 36.53
CA SER A 68 -1.88 -5.13 36.48
C SER A 68 -1.77 -4.32 35.18
N ASP A 69 -0.61 -4.36 34.51
CA ASP A 69 -0.42 -3.73 33.21
C ASP A 69 -1.08 -4.58 32.12
N ARG A 70 -2.25 -4.12 31.64
CA ARG A 70 -3.01 -4.77 30.57
C ARG A 70 -2.16 -4.97 29.30
N GLN A 71 -1.33 -4.01 28.93
CA GLN A 71 -0.51 -4.12 27.72
C GLN A 71 0.56 -5.22 27.90
N GLU A 72 1.15 -5.32 29.09
CA GLU A 72 2.12 -6.36 29.39
C GLU A 72 1.50 -7.76 29.36
N VAL A 73 0.31 -7.92 29.94
CA VAL A 73 -0.46 -9.18 29.93
C VAL A 73 -0.90 -9.55 28.51
N LEU A 74 -1.46 -8.61 27.75
CA LEU A 74 -1.85 -8.85 26.36
C LEU A 74 -0.66 -9.26 25.49
N GLY A 75 0.54 -8.74 25.76
CA GLY A 75 1.75 -9.16 25.06
C GLY A 75 2.06 -10.66 25.19
N GLU A 76 1.60 -11.30 26.27
CA GLU A 76 1.71 -12.76 26.50
C GLU A 76 0.51 -13.58 26.03
N TYR A 77 -0.56 -12.95 25.54
CA TYR A 77 -1.65 -13.71 24.94
C TYR A 77 -1.11 -14.51 23.76
N VAL A 78 -1.42 -15.79 23.74
CA VAL A 78 -1.07 -16.68 22.63
C VAL A 78 -2.14 -16.55 21.55
N LEU A 79 -1.71 -16.33 20.30
CA LEU A 79 -2.57 -16.32 19.13
C LEU A 79 -3.34 -17.62 19.02
N GLN A 80 -4.67 -17.52 18.90
CA GLN A 80 -5.57 -18.66 18.74
C GLN A 80 -6.02 -18.87 17.28
N PHE A 81 -5.41 -18.15 16.34
CA PHE A 81 -5.79 -18.12 14.93
C PHE A 81 -4.58 -17.97 14.00
N GLY A 82 -4.82 -18.25 12.72
CA GLY A 82 -3.87 -17.98 11.63
C GLY A 82 -2.61 -18.86 11.66
N LYS A 83 -1.71 -18.56 10.72
CA LYS A 83 -0.45 -19.30 10.51
C LYS A 83 0.56 -19.19 11.66
N TYR A 84 0.40 -18.19 12.52
CA TYR A 84 1.25 -17.98 13.70
C TYR A 84 0.55 -18.37 15.01
N LYS A 85 -0.51 -19.18 14.93
CA LYS A 85 -1.14 -19.77 16.12
C LYS A 85 -0.07 -20.40 17.02
N GLY A 86 -0.18 -20.18 18.33
CA GLY A 86 0.80 -20.66 19.31
C GLY A 86 1.92 -19.65 19.62
N LYS A 87 2.07 -18.58 18.84
CA LYS A 87 2.98 -17.46 19.16
C LYS A 87 2.28 -16.39 19.98
N SER A 88 3.03 -15.64 20.79
CA SER A 88 2.45 -14.54 21.57
C SER A 88 2.13 -13.33 20.69
N PHE A 89 1.23 -12.46 21.17
CA PHE A 89 0.91 -11.20 20.48
C PHE A 89 2.15 -10.33 20.32
N ARG A 90 3.01 -10.26 21.35
CA ARG A 90 4.31 -9.57 21.25
C ARG A 90 5.17 -10.17 20.14
N TRP A 91 5.32 -11.49 20.11
CA TRP A 91 6.11 -12.15 19.09
C TRP A 91 5.66 -11.74 17.69
N LEU A 92 4.35 -11.66 17.43
CA LEU A 92 3.84 -11.27 16.11
C LEU A 92 4.20 -9.83 15.75
N LEU A 93 4.10 -8.86 16.66
CA LEU A 93 4.50 -7.48 16.39
C LEU A 93 6.01 -7.32 16.15
N GLU A 94 6.81 -8.17 16.79
CA GLU A 94 8.27 -8.19 16.58
C GLU A 94 8.64 -8.93 15.29
N ASN A 95 7.81 -9.87 14.83
CA ASN A 95 8.15 -10.81 13.77
C ASN A 95 7.47 -10.57 12.42
N ASP A 96 6.25 -10.03 12.35
CA ASP A 96 5.51 -9.82 11.11
C ASP A 96 4.44 -8.71 11.26
N VAL A 97 4.89 -7.45 11.25
CA VAL A 97 3.99 -6.28 11.26
C VAL A 97 3.12 -6.24 10.00
N GLY A 98 3.61 -6.73 8.84
CA GLY A 98 2.82 -6.79 7.62
C GLY A 98 1.58 -7.66 7.77
N TYR A 99 1.69 -8.80 8.45
CA TYR A 99 0.54 -9.63 8.77
C TYR A 99 -0.45 -8.91 9.71
N THR A 100 0.04 -8.14 10.67
CA THR A 100 -0.81 -7.30 11.54
C THR A 100 -1.62 -6.29 10.71
N MET A 101 -1.00 -5.65 9.72
CA MET A 101 -1.67 -4.72 8.82
C MET A 101 -2.67 -5.39 7.89
N PHE A 102 -2.34 -6.57 7.38
CA PHE A 102 -3.29 -7.39 6.63
C PHE A 102 -4.52 -7.74 7.47
N LEU A 103 -4.35 -8.18 8.72
CA LEU A 103 -5.46 -8.51 9.61
C LEU A 103 -6.33 -7.29 9.91
N THR A 104 -5.71 -6.14 10.16
CA THR A 104 -6.43 -4.88 10.41
C THR A 104 -7.34 -4.53 9.23
N LYS A 105 -6.77 -4.51 8.02
CA LYS A 105 -7.54 -4.23 6.78
C LYS A 105 -8.64 -5.26 6.54
N LYS A 106 -8.32 -6.54 6.72
CA LYS A 106 -9.30 -7.62 6.52
C LYS A 106 -10.52 -7.46 7.44
N VAL A 107 -10.31 -7.10 8.70
CA VAL A 107 -11.43 -6.85 9.63
C VAL A 107 -12.22 -5.61 9.21
N GLU A 108 -11.55 -4.52 8.83
CA GLU A 108 -12.22 -3.30 8.34
C GLU A 108 -13.05 -3.56 7.07
N ASP A 109 -12.56 -4.42 6.17
CA ASP A 109 -13.27 -4.82 4.95
C ASP A 109 -14.48 -5.73 5.28
N GLU A 110 -14.31 -6.70 6.17
CA GLU A 110 -15.42 -7.55 6.66
C GLU A 110 -16.51 -6.73 7.38
N GLU A 111 -16.12 -5.74 8.18
CA GLU A 111 -17.04 -4.81 8.87
C GLU A 111 -17.81 -3.95 7.86
N ARG A 112 -17.11 -3.38 6.87
CA ARG A 112 -17.72 -2.57 5.81
C ARG A 112 -18.70 -3.37 4.95
N ALA A 113 -18.39 -4.64 4.71
CA ALA A 113 -19.26 -5.55 3.98
C ALA A 113 -20.45 -6.08 4.83
N GLY A 114 -20.51 -5.74 6.14
CA GLY A 114 -21.52 -6.28 7.05
C GLY A 114 -21.38 -7.78 7.32
N GLN A 115 -20.21 -8.37 7.02
CA GLN A 115 -19.94 -9.80 7.14
C GLN A 115 -19.16 -10.16 8.41
N PHE A 116 -18.78 -9.16 9.21
CA PHE A 116 -18.02 -9.39 10.43
C PHE A 116 -18.89 -10.04 11.51
N LYS A 117 -18.64 -11.34 11.76
CA LYS A 117 -19.21 -12.08 12.89
C LYS A 117 -18.19 -12.11 14.03
N PRO A 118 -18.42 -11.43 15.16
CA PRO A 118 -17.46 -11.31 16.25
C PRO A 118 -17.40 -12.55 17.16
N GLU A 119 -17.99 -13.68 16.77
CA GLU A 119 -18.20 -14.80 17.68
C GLU A 119 -17.10 -15.87 17.59
N GLY A 120 -16.69 -16.33 18.76
CA GLY A 120 -15.88 -17.53 18.95
C GLY A 120 -14.40 -17.26 19.22
N PRO A 121 -13.66 -18.25 19.76
CA PRO A 121 -12.36 -18.00 20.38
C PRO A 121 -11.29 -17.46 19.42
N LYS A 122 -11.40 -17.78 18.12
CA LYS A 122 -10.52 -17.23 17.07
C LYS A 122 -10.75 -15.73 16.87
N LYS A 123 -12.01 -15.30 16.87
CA LYS A 123 -12.41 -13.90 16.67
C LYS A 123 -12.13 -13.09 17.93
N ASP A 124 -12.37 -13.63 19.11
CA ASP A 124 -12.00 -13.00 20.40
C ASP A 124 -10.49 -12.74 20.48
N SER A 125 -9.69 -13.74 20.10
CA SER A 125 -8.23 -13.61 20.03
C SER A 125 -7.80 -12.56 18.99
N LEU A 126 -8.45 -12.52 17.82
CA LEU A 126 -8.18 -11.52 16.78
C LEU A 126 -8.49 -10.10 17.26
N LEU A 127 -9.66 -9.88 17.86
CA LEU A 127 -10.05 -8.57 18.38
C LEU A 127 -9.13 -8.12 19.51
N SER A 128 -8.77 -9.01 20.43
CA SER A 128 -7.79 -8.74 21.49
C SER A 128 -6.42 -8.39 20.92
N PHE A 129 -5.99 -9.08 19.86
CA PHE A 129 -4.73 -8.77 19.18
C PHE A 129 -4.77 -7.41 18.49
N LEU A 130 -5.88 -7.05 17.84
CA LEU A 130 -6.04 -5.74 17.22
C LEU A 130 -6.05 -4.62 18.27
N ASP A 131 -6.74 -4.80 19.40
CA ASP A 131 -6.70 -3.87 20.54
C ASP A 131 -5.27 -3.69 21.07
N TYR A 132 -4.56 -4.80 21.29
CA TYR A 132 -3.15 -4.77 21.69
C TYR A 132 -2.27 -4.03 20.68
N SER A 133 -2.38 -4.35 19.38
CA SER A 133 -1.56 -3.70 18.35
C SER A 133 -1.82 -2.19 18.27
N ARG A 134 -3.08 -1.77 18.43
CA ARG A 134 -3.50 -0.37 18.46
C ARG A 134 -3.10 0.35 19.74
N SER A 135 -2.54 -0.32 20.75
CA SER A 135 -1.95 0.36 21.91
C SER A 135 -0.61 1.04 21.61
N PHE A 136 0.08 0.66 20.53
CA PHE A 136 1.41 1.17 20.17
C PHE A 136 1.33 2.34 19.18
N GLN A 137 2.06 3.41 19.47
CA GLN A 137 2.09 4.59 18.60
C GLN A 137 2.69 4.26 17.24
N GLU A 138 3.71 3.39 17.18
CA GLU A 138 4.34 2.97 15.93
C GLU A 138 3.36 2.29 14.97
N ILE A 139 2.41 1.51 15.51
CA ILE A 139 1.35 0.86 14.71
C ILE A 139 0.29 1.88 14.29
N LYS A 140 -0.13 2.79 15.18
CA LYS A 140 -1.06 3.88 14.83
C LYS A 140 -0.51 4.76 13.71
N ASP A 141 0.75 5.13 13.80
CA ASP A 141 1.43 5.96 12.80
C ASP A 141 1.52 5.23 11.47
N LEU A 142 1.81 3.92 11.48
CA LEU A 142 1.82 3.11 10.27
C LEU A 142 0.43 3.01 9.63
N ILE A 143 -0.62 2.75 10.42
CA ILE A 143 -2.01 2.74 9.93
C ILE A 143 -2.33 4.10 9.31
N LYS A 144 -2.07 5.20 10.02
CA LYS A 144 -2.30 6.56 9.52
C LYS A 144 -1.54 6.84 8.23
N TYR A 145 -0.27 6.44 8.14
CA TYR A 145 0.54 6.59 6.93
C TYR A 145 -0.04 5.80 5.76
N LEU A 146 -0.45 4.56 5.99
CA LEU A 146 -1.04 3.70 4.95
C LEU A 146 -2.44 4.17 4.53
N SER A 147 -3.26 4.67 5.45
CA SER A 147 -4.56 5.28 5.15
C SER A 147 -4.41 6.62 4.45
N GLY A 148 -3.41 7.43 4.82
CA GLY A 148 -3.07 8.69 4.14
C GLY A 148 -2.49 8.47 2.73
N ARG A 149 -1.91 7.29 2.48
CA ARG A 149 -1.53 6.84 1.14
C ARG A 149 -2.74 6.52 0.24
N SER A 150 -3.96 6.58 0.78
CA SER A 150 -5.21 6.56 0.00
C SER A 150 -5.53 7.90 -0.67
N VAL A 151 -4.55 8.79 -0.85
CA VAL A 151 -4.56 9.81 -1.90
C VAL A 151 -3.57 9.37 -2.97
N ALA A 152 -4.05 8.47 -3.82
CA ALA A 152 -3.38 7.92 -4.99
C ALA A 152 -2.00 7.24 -4.74
N PRO A 153 -1.59 6.28 -5.58
CA PRO A 153 -0.16 6.17 -5.85
C PRO A 153 0.37 7.59 -6.13
N PRO A 154 1.66 7.96 -5.91
CA PRO A 154 2.22 8.80 -6.95
C PRO A 154 1.90 8.01 -8.21
N VAL A 155 0.99 8.51 -9.04
CA VAL A 155 1.01 8.16 -10.44
C VAL A 155 2.48 8.43 -10.74
N ARG A 156 3.31 7.38 -10.76
CA ARG A 156 4.44 7.39 -11.67
C ARG A 156 3.70 7.67 -12.95
N ASN A 157 3.74 8.94 -13.35
CA ASN A 157 3.08 9.39 -14.54
C ASN A 157 3.47 8.32 -15.56
N GLU A 158 2.51 7.59 -16.16
CA GLU A 158 2.89 6.39 -16.93
C GLU A 158 3.94 6.73 -18.00
N ASP A 159 3.85 7.99 -18.44
CA ASP A 159 4.83 8.89 -19.02
C ASP A 159 6.31 8.62 -18.63
N ASP A 160 6.66 8.50 -17.34
CA ASP A 160 8.03 8.32 -16.83
C ASP A 160 8.57 6.88 -16.95
N ASN A 161 7.75 5.91 -17.37
CA ASN A 161 8.22 4.54 -17.52
C ASN A 161 9.24 4.46 -18.64
N LEU A 162 10.37 3.79 -18.41
CA LEU A 162 11.36 3.56 -19.47
C LEU A 162 10.85 2.48 -20.45
N VAL A 163 11.17 2.66 -21.73
CA VAL A 163 10.94 1.64 -22.77
C VAL A 163 11.69 0.37 -22.41
N GLY A 164 12.97 0.49 -22.04
CA GLY A 164 13.78 -0.62 -21.51
C GLY A 164 14.07 -1.75 -22.51
N PHE A 165 13.97 -1.49 -23.81
CA PHE A 165 14.37 -2.35 -24.93
C PHE A 165 14.65 -1.54 -26.20
N GLY A 166 15.46 -2.10 -27.12
CA GLY A 166 15.76 -1.49 -28.41
C GLY A 166 16.61 -0.21 -28.32
N ILE A 167 16.66 0.54 -29.43
CA ILE A 167 17.45 1.79 -29.54
C ILE A 167 16.92 2.93 -28.66
N ASN A 168 15.67 2.82 -28.20
CA ASN A 168 15.04 3.81 -27.32
C ASN A 168 14.94 3.32 -25.87
N ALA A 169 15.76 2.35 -25.45
CA ALA A 169 15.63 1.70 -24.13
C ALA A 169 15.76 2.66 -22.94
N ASP A 170 16.52 3.73 -23.12
CA ASP A 170 16.79 4.81 -22.17
C ASP A 170 15.74 5.92 -22.18
N LYS A 171 14.84 5.94 -23.18
CA LYS A 171 13.75 6.91 -23.27
C LYS A 171 12.56 6.51 -22.44
N THR A 172 11.82 7.52 -21.98
CA THR A 172 10.55 7.36 -21.30
C THR A 172 9.41 7.11 -22.30
N TRP A 173 8.27 6.62 -21.82
CA TRP A 173 7.08 6.42 -22.65
C TRP A 173 6.52 7.77 -23.14
N TRP A 174 6.68 8.83 -22.34
CA TRP A 174 6.37 10.20 -22.76
C TRP A 174 7.24 10.66 -23.92
N ASP A 175 8.55 10.45 -23.86
CA ASP A 175 9.46 10.84 -24.94
C ASP A 175 9.04 10.19 -26.27
N ILE A 176 8.61 8.92 -26.25
CA ILE A 176 8.09 8.21 -27.43
C ILE A 176 6.78 8.81 -27.93
N TRP A 177 5.93 9.27 -27.02
CA TRP A 177 4.64 9.88 -27.36
C TRP A 177 4.80 11.31 -27.92
N GLU A 178 5.71 12.09 -27.35
CA GLU A 178 6.03 13.44 -27.79
C GLU A 178 6.74 13.41 -29.15
N SER A 179 7.70 12.48 -29.34
CA SER A 179 8.41 12.31 -30.60
C SER A 179 7.64 11.53 -31.66
N ARG A 180 6.34 11.24 -31.47
CA ARG A 180 5.53 10.36 -32.36
C ARG A 180 5.56 10.69 -33.86
N ALA A 181 5.94 11.92 -34.23
CA ALA A 181 6.15 12.32 -35.61
C ALA A 181 7.33 11.59 -36.29
N ASP A 182 8.26 11.01 -35.52
CA ASP A 182 9.38 10.20 -36.00
C ASP A 182 8.97 8.81 -36.56
N GLY A 183 7.70 8.43 -36.39
CA GLY A 183 7.15 7.17 -36.89
C GLY A 183 7.37 5.95 -35.98
N TYR A 184 8.16 6.06 -34.92
CA TYR A 184 8.43 4.93 -34.01
C TYR A 184 7.17 4.52 -33.23
N ALA A 185 6.40 5.49 -32.73
CA ALA A 185 5.13 5.21 -32.05
C ALA A 185 4.12 4.50 -32.97
N ALA A 186 4.03 4.92 -34.23
CA ALA A 186 3.17 4.29 -35.23
C ALA A 186 3.62 2.86 -35.56
N PHE A 187 4.93 2.62 -35.65
CA PHE A 187 5.50 1.30 -35.81
C PHE A 187 5.12 0.37 -34.66
N ILE A 188 5.28 0.79 -33.40
CA ILE A 188 4.94 -0.02 -32.22
C ILE A 188 3.43 -0.32 -32.18
N LEU A 189 2.57 0.64 -32.55
CA LEU A 189 1.12 0.43 -32.60
C LEU A 189 0.68 -0.63 -33.63
N GLN A 190 1.46 -0.84 -34.70
CA GLN A 190 1.15 -1.83 -35.75
C GLN A 190 1.72 -3.22 -35.48
N LYS A 191 2.62 -3.37 -34.51
CA LYS A 191 3.28 -4.66 -34.23
C LYS A 191 2.41 -5.59 -33.42
N GLN A 192 2.47 -6.88 -33.72
CA GLN A 192 1.92 -7.90 -32.84
C GLN A 192 2.85 -8.07 -31.63
N CYS A 193 2.37 -7.70 -30.45
CA CYS A 193 3.13 -7.77 -29.22
C CYS A 193 2.68 -8.97 -28.38
N VAL A 194 3.64 -9.72 -27.85
CA VAL A 194 3.34 -10.82 -26.91
C VAL A 194 2.77 -10.23 -25.61
N PRO A 195 1.58 -10.65 -25.15
CA PRO A 195 1.00 -10.17 -23.90
C PRO A 195 1.98 -10.29 -22.73
N GLY A 196 2.08 -9.22 -21.92
CA GLY A 196 2.99 -9.15 -20.78
C GLY A 196 4.43 -8.72 -21.11
N SER A 197 4.84 -8.66 -22.38
CA SER A 197 6.14 -8.13 -22.79
C SER A 197 6.28 -6.62 -22.55
N LYS A 198 7.51 -6.11 -22.47
CA LYS A 198 7.76 -4.65 -22.36
C LYS A 198 7.19 -3.87 -23.56
N MET A 199 7.30 -4.44 -24.76
CA MET A 199 6.75 -3.84 -25.98
C MET A 199 5.22 -3.80 -25.97
N TYR A 200 4.57 -4.86 -25.47
CA TYR A 200 3.12 -4.89 -25.27
C TYR A 200 2.67 -3.80 -24.29
N ARG A 201 3.40 -3.60 -23.19
CA ARG A 201 3.09 -2.54 -22.20
C ARG A 201 3.19 -1.13 -22.81
N LEU A 202 4.25 -0.85 -23.56
CA LEU A 202 4.39 0.42 -24.29
C LEU A 202 3.27 0.60 -25.32
N GLN A 203 2.91 -0.46 -26.05
CA GLN A 203 1.82 -0.42 -27.03
C GLN A 203 0.47 -0.07 -26.39
N GLN A 204 0.15 -0.63 -25.22
CA GLN A 204 -1.07 -0.29 -24.48
C GLN A 204 -1.10 1.18 -24.09
N TYR A 205 0.01 1.71 -23.56
CA TYR A 205 0.14 3.13 -23.23
C TYR A 205 -0.10 4.05 -24.44
N LEU A 206 0.56 3.77 -25.58
CA LEU A 206 0.40 4.56 -26.81
C LEU A 206 -1.03 4.50 -27.34
N THR A 207 -1.69 3.35 -27.23
CA THR A 207 -3.09 3.16 -27.64
C THR A 207 -4.02 3.99 -26.78
N GLN A 208 -3.79 4.01 -25.46
CA GLN A 208 -4.56 4.79 -24.51
C GLN A 208 -4.39 6.30 -24.75
N LYS A 209 -3.17 6.79 -24.96
CA LYS A 209 -2.91 8.21 -25.27
C LYS A 209 -3.53 8.65 -26.61
N LYS A 210 -3.54 7.76 -27.62
CA LYS A 210 -4.22 8.02 -28.89
C LYS A 210 -5.73 8.14 -28.71
N ARG A 211 -6.34 7.27 -27.91
CA ARG A 211 -7.76 7.34 -27.58
C ARG A 211 -8.11 8.64 -26.85
N GLN A 212 -7.26 9.08 -25.92
CA GLN A 212 -7.44 10.36 -25.21
C GLN A 212 -7.34 11.57 -26.14
N LEU A 213 -6.39 11.59 -27.10
CA LEU A 213 -6.35 12.66 -28.10
C LEU A 213 -7.59 12.67 -28.99
N GLN A 214 -8.10 11.50 -29.36
CA GLN A 214 -9.32 11.39 -30.19
C GLN A 214 -10.55 11.87 -29.42
N SER A 215 -10.72 11.46 -28.15
CA SER A 215 -11.85 11.93 -27.33
C SER A 215 -11.81 13.44 -27.10
N VAL A 216 -10.63 14.02 -26.84
CA VAL A 216 -10.49 15.48 -26.69
C VAL A 216 -10.78 16.22 -28.00
N SER A 217 -10.40 15.64 -29.15
CA SER A 217 -10.70 16.23 -30.46
C SER A 217 -12.20 16.16 -30.81
N GLU A 218 -12.88 15.10 -30.38
CA GLU A 218 -14.34 14.91 -30.59
C GLU A 218 -15.18 15.82 -29.67
N GLU A 219 -14.78 16.02 -28.41
CA GLU A 219 -15.43 16.97 -27.49
C GLU A 219 -15.21 18.44 -27.90
N LEU A 220 -14.04 18.78 -28.46
CA LEU A 220 -13.78 20.11 -29.03
C LEU A 220 -14.52 20.33 -30.35
N ALA A 221 -14.74 19.27 -31.15
CA ALA A 221 -15.55 19.33 -32.36
C ALA A 221 -17.05 19.48 -32.05
N SER A 222 -17.55 18.96 -30.92
CA SER A 222 -18.95 19.14 -30.50
C SER A 222 -19.24 20.51 -29.87
N SER A 223 -18.21 21.32 -29.56
CA SER A 223 -18.32 22.64 -28.91
C SER A 223 -18.14 23.81 -29.88
N GLY A 224 -18.30 23.57 -31.18
CA GLY A 224 -17.71 24.36 -32.27
C GLY A 224 -18.04 25.86 -32.36
N LEU A 225 -17.05 26.63 -32.83
CA LEU A 225 -17.22 27.89 -33.57
C LEU A 225 -16.23 27.97 -34.75
N ALA A 226 -16.82 28.18 -35.94
CA ALA A 226 -16.31 28.51 -37.29
C ALA A 226 -15.81 27.37 -38.20
N ALA A 227 -16.21 27.20 -39.48
CA ALA A 227 -17.33 27.68 -40.30
C ALA A 227 -17.31 26.94 -41.68
N SER A 228 -18.50 26.50 -42.17
CA SER A 228 -19.04 26.35 -43.56
C SER A 228 -18.16 25.85 -44.73
N ALA A 229 -18.59 25.01 -45.70
CA ALA A 229 -19.89 24.79 -46.38
C ALA A 229 -19.99 23.32 -46.88
N SER A 230 -21.14 22.65 -47.06
CA SER A 230 -22.37 22.98 -47.82
C SER A 230 -23.57 22.05 -47.48
N HIS A 231 -24.78 22.62 -47.44
CA HIS A 231 -26.16 22.07 -47.21
C HIS A 231 -26.62 21.02 -48.27
N PRO A 232 -27.78 20.28 -48.20
CA PRO A 232 -29.00 20.46 -47.34
C PRO A 232 -29.83 19.24 -46.81
N LEU A 233 -30.55 19.48 -45.67
CA LEU A 233 -31.91 19.03 -45.19
C LEU A 233 -32.14 17.53 -44.86
N GLU A 234 -32.73 17.11 -43.72
CA GLU A 234 -34.14 17.29 -43.27
C GLU A 234 -34.31 17.37 -41.73
N MET A 235 -35.40 17.99 -41.28
CA MET A 235 -35.76 18.33 -39.89
C MET A 235 -36.80 17.36 -39.32
N GLU A 236 -36.74 17.09 -38.01
CA GLU A 236 -37.93 16.72 -37.21
C GLU A 236 -37.94 17.57 -35.93
N ASP A 237 -39.08 18.21 -35.67
CA ASP A 237 -39.32 19.26 -34.67
C ASP A 237 -39.80 18.67 -33.34
N ASP A 238 -39.05 18.85 -32.25
CA ASP A 238 -39.49 18.49 -30.89
C ASP A 238 -40.04 19.74 -30.16
N GLU A 239 -41.36 19.92 -30.25
CA GLU A 239 -42.16 21.01 -29.64
C GLU A 239 -42.18 21.05 -28.09
N GLU A 240 -41.44 20.15 -27.44
CA GLU A 240 -41.42 20.00 -25.98
C GLU A 240 -40.35 20.89 -25.33
N LEU A 241 -39.25 21.19 -26.05
CA LEU A 241 -38.14 22.01 -25.56
C LEU A 241 -38.46 23.52 -25.57
N GLU A 242 -39.26 23.99 -26.54
CA GLU A 242 -39.64 25.40 -26.65
C GLU A 242 -40.56 25.86 -25.51
N ARG A 243 -41.42 24.98 -24.98
CA ARG A 243 -42.33 25.33 -23.88
C ARG A 243 -41.61 25.52 -22.54
N MET A 244 -40.51 24.79 -22.33
CA MET A 244 -39.73 24.88 -21.07
C MET A 244 -38.82 26.12 -21.01
N MET A 245 -38.50 26.75 -22.14
CA MET A 245 -37.61 27.93 -22.18
C MET A 245 -38.30 29.29 -22.09
N LEU A 246 -39.64 29.35 -22.15
CA LEU A 246 -40.39 30.62 -22.22
C LEU A 246 -40.90 31.17 -20.88
N SER A 247 -40.50 30.59 -19.75
CA SER A 247 -40.74 31.22 -18.44
C SER A 247 -39.42 31.48 -17.72
N ILE A 248 -38.81 32.63 -18.02
CA ILE A 248 -38.16 33.59 -17.10
C ILE A 248 -37.50 34.64 -17.99
N SER A 249 -38.15 35.80 -18.16
CA SER A 249 -37.54 36.98 -18.79
C SER A 249 -37.00 37.96 -17.73
N PRO A 250 -35.88 38.66 -18.01
CA PRO A 250 -35.13 39.48 -17.07
C PRO A 250 -35.54 40.96 -17.10
N SER A 251 -35.31 41.70 -16.02
CA SER A 251 -35.42 43.18 -16.01
C SER A 251 -34.28 43.84 -15.23
N LYS A 252 -33.30 44.31 -16.01
CA LYS A 252 -32.63 45.62 -16.03
C LYS A 252 -32.13 46.33 -14.75
N LEU A 253 -30.85 46.76 -14.88
CA LEU A 253 -30.27 48.10 -14.64
C LEU A 253 -29.53 48.40 -13.31
N GLN A 254 -28.19 48.55 -13.44
CA GLN A 254 -27.45 49.84 -13.34
C GLN A 254 -26.53 50.10 -12.12
N GLY A 255 -25.30 50.54 -12.45
CA GLY A 255 -24.36 51.33 -11.61
C GLY A 255 -23.34 50.49 -10.83
N GLN A 256 -22.05 50.81 -10.72
CA GLN A 256 -21.24 51.98 -11.06
C GLN A 256 -19.75 51.58 -11.04
N LEU A 257 -18.96 52.20 -11.92
CA LEU A 257 -17.50 52.26 -11.93
C LEU A 257 -16.91 52.81 -10.61
N LYS A 258 -15.74 52.31 -10.20
CA LYS A 258 -14.55 53.17 -10.04
C LYS A 258 -13.22 52.40 -10.04
N VAL A 259 -12.27 53.06 -10.68
CA VAL A 259 -10.84 52.78 -10.94
C VAL A 259 -9.97 53.32 -9.80
N GLU A 260 -8.78 52.75 -9.58
CA GLU A 260 -7.46 53.38 -9.30
C GLU A 260 -6.44 52.23 -9.02
N GLU A 261 -5.41 51.92 -9.83
CA GLU A 261 -4.17 52.60 -10.30
C GLU A 261 -2.99 52.62 -9.29
N GLY A 262 -1.76 52.35 -9.79
CA GLY A 262 -0.45 52.50 -9.12
C GLY A 262 0.36 51.18 -9.03
N GLU A 263 1.20 50.82 -10.02
CA GLU A 263 2.64 51.15 -10.20
C GLU A 263 3.61 50.46 -9.22
N GLU A 264 4.60 49.70 -9.72
CA GLU A 264 6.05 50.00 -9.56
C GLU A 264 6.95 48.93 -10.28
N LEU A 265 7.86 49.42 -11.14
CA LEU A 265 8.93 48.68 -11.83
C LEU A 265 10.24 48.83 -11.04
N GLY A 266 11.03 47.77 -10.86
CA GLY A 266 12.35 47.93 -10.24
C GLY A 266 13.30 46.73 -10.20
N ARG A 267 14.27 46.76 -11.12
CA ARG A 267 15.68 46.28 -11.03
C ARG A 267 16.04 44.80 -11.18
N MET A 268 16.79 44.61 -12.27
CA MET A 268 17.85 43.62 -12.53
C MET A 268 18.93 43.60 -11.44
N MET A 269 19.47 42.40 -11.13
CA MET A 269 20.93 42.14 -11.08
C MET A 269 21.23 40.64 -10.86
N LEU A 270 22.00 40.05 -11.79
CA LEU A 270 22.99 39.00 -11.50
C LEU A 270 24.35 39.70 -11.29
N PRO A 271 25.32 39.10 -10.57
CA PRO A 271 26.30 38.27 -11.27
C PRO A 271 26.87 37.06 -10.49
N ALA A 272 27.17 36.02 -11.27
CA ALA A 272 28.39 35.21 -11.34
C ALA A 272 29.05 34.51 -10.12
N TYR A 273 29.16 33.18 -10.27
CA TYR A 273 30.35 32.31 -10.13
C TYR A 273 31.35 32.52 -8.98
N SER A 274 31.54 31.45 -8.18
CA SER A 274 32.90 30.97 -7.86
C SER A 274 32.88 29.48 -7.48
N SER A 275 33.56 28.69 -8.32
CA SER A 275 34.00 27.31 -8.09
C SER A 275 35.19 27.27 -7.12
N LYS A 276 35.28 26.23 -6.28
CA LYS A 276 36.52 25.55 -5.84
C LYS A 276 36.21 24.36 -4.89
N ILE A 277 36.44 23.15 -5.40
CA ILE A 277 36.85 21.92 -4.70
C ILE A 277 38.35 21.77 -5.02
N PRO A 278 39.26 21.40 -4.10
CA PRO A 278 39.69 19.97 -3.99
C PRO A 278 40.30 19.49 -2.65
N GLY A 279 40.40 18.15 -2.53
CA GLY A 279 41.26 17.40 -1.60
C GLY A 279 40.46 16.61 -0.55
N GLN A 280 40.13 15.32 -0.68
CA GLN A 280 40.94 14.09 -0.86
C GLN A 280 41.79 13.76 0.39
N LEU A 281 41.45 12.69 1.14
CA LEU A 281 42.29 11.47 1.34
C LEU A 281 41.67 10.42 2.30
N SER A 282 41.81 9.15 1.90
CA SER A 282 42.02 7.89 2.67
C SER A 282 41.09 7.53 3.86
N SER A 283 40.25 6.49 3.78
CA SER A 283 40.53 5.03 3.81
C SER A 283 41.01 4.50 5.16
N GLU A 284 40.25 3.62 5.78
CA GLU A 284 40.79 2.38 6.36
C GLU A 284 39.68 1.33 6.58
N VAL A 285 40.05 0.09 6.24
CA VAL A 285 39.26 -1.15 6.24
C VAL A 285 39.90 -2.07 7.27
N VAL A 286 39.09 -2.59 8.20
CA VAL A 286 39.33 -3.85 8.96
C VAL A 286 37.93 -4.31 9.40
N GLY A 287 37.38 -5.52 9.23
CA GLY A 287 37.93 -6.85 9.04
C GLY A 287 37.54 -7.77 10.23
N VAL A 288 36.32 -8.36 10.21
CA VAL A 288 35.85 -9.77 10.52
C VAL A 288 36.45 -10.52 11.76
N PRO A 289 35.81 -11.51 12.48
CA PRO A 289 34.64 -12.40 12.23
C PRO A 289 33.60 -12.47 13.39
N VAL A 290 32.34 -12.92 13.23
CA VAL A 290 31.76 -14.27 12.98
C VAL A 290 32.14 -15.38 13.97
N VAL A 291 31.19 -15.80 14.81
CA VAL A 291 31.18 -17.13 15.44
C VAL A 291 29.77 -17.74 15.33
N LYS A 292 29.74 -18.95 14.74
CA LYS A 292 28.60 -19.84 14.55
C LYS A 292 28.32 -20.62 15.85
N GLY A 293 27.04 -20.88 16.14
CA GLY A 293 26.62 -21.84 17.17
C GLY A 293 25.39 -22.63 16.69
N LEU A 294 25.62 -23.90 16.35
CA LEU A 294 24.69 -24.93 15.90
C LEU A 294 24.25 -25.77 17.11
N ILE A 295 22.96 -26.02 17.37
CA ILE A 295 22.42 -27.21 18.07
C ILE A 295 20.96 -27.40 17.57
N LEU A 296 20.71 -28.32 16.64
CA LEU A 296 20.40 -29.76 16.76
C LEU A 296 18.96 -30.04 17.23
N LEU A 297 18.20 -30.60 16.27
CA LEU A 297 16.83 -31.06 16.35
C LEU A 297 16.70 -32.35 17.18
N HIS A 298 15.54 -32.53 17.81
CA HIS A 298 15.03 -33.85 18.16
C HIS A 298 13.60 -33.98 17.64
N THR A 299 13.42 -34.95 16.75
CA THR A 299 12.17 -35.44 16.19
C THR A 299 11.53 -36.42 17.16
N ARG A 300 10.19 -36.45 17.19
CA ARG A 300 9.47 -37.66 17.58
C ARG A 300 8.19 -37.77 16.76
N ASP A 301 8.14 -38.87 16.02
CA ASP A 301 6.99 -39.42 15.33
C ASP A 301 5.83 -39.68 16.30
N ASP A 302 4.60 -39.50 15.84
CA ASP A 302 3.68 -40.63 15.68
C ASP A 302 2.41 -40.23 14.92
N SER A 303 2.09 -41.14 14.01
CA SER A 303 0.93 -41.34 13.16
C SER A 303 -0.44 -41.27 13.86
N ASP A 304 -1.44 -40.65 13.22
CA ASP A 304 -2.59 -41.40 12.71
C ASP A 304 -3.51 -40.59 11.77
N MET A 305 -4.04 -41.30 10.78
CA MET A 305 -4.93 -40.82 9.72
C MET A 305 -6.39 -40.70 10.19
N ASN A 306 -7.10 -39.63 9.80
CA ASN A 306 -8.27 -39.77 8.91
C ASN A 306 -8.83 -38.43 8.39
N GLN A 307 -8.92 -38.39 7.06
CA GLN A 307 -9.92 -37.78 6.17
C GLN A 307 -11.11 -37.01 6.80
N ASP A 308 -11.25 -35.72 6.46
CA ASP A 308 -12.18 -35.27 5.41
C ASP A 308 -12.23 -33.72 5.23
N TYR A 309 -12.58 -33.32 4.00
CA TYR A 309 -12.99 -31.99 3.49
C TYR A 309 -11.93 -30.99 2.99
N LEU A 310 -11.41 -31.35 1.82
CA LEU A 310 -11.25 -30.57 0.58
C LEU A 310 -12.00 -29.21 0.51
N PHE A 311 -11.27 -28.11 0.24
CA PHE A 311 -11.73 -27.02 -0.64
C PHE A 311 -10.53 -26.23 -1.23
N CYS A 312 -10.40 -26.39 -2.55
CA CYS A 312 -9.80 -25.52 -3.58
C CYS A 312 -8.36 -24.97 -3.43
N ILE A 313 -7.43 -25.65 -4.11
CA ILE A 313 -6.28 -25.00 -4.77
C ILE A 313 -6.44 -25.25 -6.27
N ASP A 314 -6.86 -24.23 -7.02
CA ASP A 314 -6.66 -24.22 -8.47
C ASP A 314 -5.22 -23.80 -8.73
N LEU A 315 -4.38 -24.80 -8.99
CA LEU A 315 -3.01 -24.65 -9.47
C LEU A 315 -3.05 -24.74 -11.00
N LEU A 316 -3.06 -23.58 -11.68
CA LEU A 316 -2.76 -23.55 -13.11
C LEU A 316 -1.23 -23.70 -13.28
N LEU A 317 -0.80 -24.92 -13.58
CA LEU A 317 0.51 -25.21 -14.15
C LEU A 317 0.55 -24.70 -15.59
N PHE A 318 1.58 -23.92 -15.92
CA PHE A 318 2.14 -23.86 -17.27
C PHE A 318 3.64 -23.62 -17.16
N VAL A 319 4.43 -24.66 -17.43
CA VAL A 319 5.82 -24.55 -17.89
C VAL A 319 6.05 -25.65 -18.92
N VAL A 320 6.33 -25.21 -20.14
CA VAL A 320 7.13 -25.79 -21.24
C VAL A 320 6.90 -27.26 -21.60
#